data_AF-A0A6A6U6L2-F1
#
_entry.id   AF-A0A6A6U6L2-F1
#
_cell.length_a   1.000
_cell.length_b   1.000
_cell.length_c   1.000
_cell.angle_alpha   90.00
_cell.angle_beta   90.00
_cell.angle_gamma   90.00
#
_symmetry.space_group_name_H-M   'P 1'
#
loop_
_entity.id
_entity.type
_entity.pdbx_description
1 polymer ?
#
loop_
_entity_poly.entity_id
_entity_poly.type
_entity_poly.pdbx_seq_one_letter_code
_entity_poly.pdbx_strand_id
1 'polypeptide(L)'
;MTILSSTFNLLGVILLTHAAYSAYEHSLLSSSTSAANNAKPSTKASPSSTSLPPDIVVEALLSTAILLIGIVIGAPKLRPIEWAAWAGEAEQDTRRPRGKKRFEGDGGAEGTSMAWLEDRKGFWDVRGKKKAFADWVRENGSK
;
A
#
# COMPACT_ATOMS: atom_id res chain seq x y z
N MET A 1 3.44 -4.48 -16.07
CA MET A 1 4.32 -3.95 -15.00
C MET A 1 4.32 -4.84 -13.76
N THR A 2 3.21 -5.50 -13.39
CA THR A 2 3.10 -6.34 -12.18
C THR A 2 3.98 -7.58 -12.18
N ILE A 3 4.12 -8.27 -13.33
CA ILE A 3 4.98 -9.47 -13.42
C ILE A 3 6.45 -9.08 -13.21
N LEU A 4 6.91 -8.01 -13.87
CA LEU A 4 8.27 -7.51 -13.73
C LEU A 4 8.57 -7.06 -12.30
N SER A 5 7.72 -6.22 -11.70
CA SER A 5 7.89 -5.80 -10.31
C SER A 5 7.88 -6.98 -9.34
N SER A 6 6.99 -7.95 -9.56
CA SER A 6 6.91 -9.17 -8.75
C SER A 6 8.18 -10.02 -8.86
N THR A 7 8.74 -10.18 -10.07
CA THR A 7 10.00 -10.91 -10.26
C THR A 7 11.18 -10.25 -9.56
N PHE A 8 11.31 -8.92 -9.66
CA PHE A 8 12.36 -8.16 -8.96
C PHE A 8 12.20 -8.23 -7.44
N ASN A 9 10.98 -8.12 -6.93
CA ASN A 9 10.70 -8.22 -5.50
C ASN A 9 11.00 -9.63 -4.98
N LEU A 10 10.57 -10.67 -5.68
CA LEU A 10 10.83 -12.06 -5.28
C LEU A 10 12.34 -12.35 -5.26
N LEU A 11 13.04 -11.97 -6.33
CA LEU A 11 14.48 -12.17 -6.44
C LEU A 11 15.24 -11.36 -5.37
N GLY A 12 14.87 -10.09 -5.15
CA GLY A 12 15.46 -9.23 -4.12
C GLY A 12 15.26 -9.79 -2.71
N VAL A 13 14.07 -10.29 -2.38
CA VAL A 13 13.78 -10.91 -1.07
C VAL A 13 14.59 -12.19 -0.86
N ILE A 14 14.67 -13.06 -1.88
CA ILE A 14 15.42 -14.32 -1.79
C ILE A 14 16.92 -14.01 -1.56
N LEU A 15 17.51 -13.13 -2.37
CA LEU A 15 18.92 -12.77 -2.23
C LEU A 15 19.22 -12.05 -0.90
N LEU A 16 18.34 -11.16 -0.46
CA LEU A 16 18.50 -10.46 0.81
C LEU A 16 18.43 -11.43 2.00
N THR A 17 17.52 -12.40 1.95
CA THR A 17 17.42 -13.47 2.95
C THR A 17 18.68 -14.33 2.97
N HIS A 18 19.22 -14.64 1.79
CA HIS A 18 20.48 -15.37 1.67
C HIS A 18 21.64 -14.59 2.30
N ALA A 19 21.82 -13.31 1.97
CA ALA A 19 22.87 -12.48 2.53
C ALA A 19 22.75 -12.33 4.07
N ALA A 20 21.52 -12.19 4.58
CA ALA A 20 21.26 -12.17 6.02
C ALA A 20 21.64 -13.48 6.71
N TYR A 21 21.36 -14.61 6.07
CA TYR A 21 21.74 -15.92 6.56
C TYR A 21 23.27 -16.12 6.54
N SER A 22 23.96 -15.70 5.47
CA SER A 22 25.43 -15.72 5.41
C SER A 22 26.07 -14.86 6.51
N ALA A 23 25.52 -13.67 6.76
CA ALA A 23 25.97 -12.80 7.86
C ALA A 23 25.76 -13.46 9.23
N TYR A 24 24.64 -14.16 9.42
CA TYR A 24 24.33 -14.91 10.63
C TYR A 24 25.34 -16.04 10.88
N GLU A 25 25.61 -16.88 9.87
CA GLU A 25 26.60 -17.95 9.98
C GLU A 25 28.01 -17.41 10.27
N HIS A 26 28.41 -16.33 9.59
CA HIS A 26 29.70 -15.68 9.82
C HIS A 26 29.83 -15.15 11.26
N SER A 27 28.77 -14.55 11.80
CA SER A 27 28.73 -14.05 13.17
C SER A 27 28.80 -15.19 14.20
N LEU A 28 28.14 -16.32 13.95
CA LEU A 28 28.20 -17.49 14.83
C LEU A 28 29.61 -18.09 14.89
N LEU A 29 30.26 -18.29 13.74
CA LEU A 29 31.62 -18.84 13.68
C LEU A 29 32.64 -17.89 14.32
N SER A 30 32.50 -16.59 14.07
CA SER A 30 33.38 -15.56 14.63
C SER A 30 33.26 -15.45 16.15
N SER A 31 32.04 -15.54 16.69
CA SER A 31 31.80 -15.51 18.13
C SER A 31 32.30 -16.78 18.83
N SER A 32 32.10 -17.96 18.23
CA SER A 32 32.63 -19.24 18.73
C SER A 32 34.16 -19.28 18.77
N THR A 33 34.82 -18.81 17.70
CA THR A 33 36.28 -18.73 17.62
C THR A 33 36.86 -17.73 18.62
N SER A 34 36.18 -16.59 18.82
CA SER A 34 36.59 -15.59 19.82
C SER A 34 36.46 -16.12 21.25
N ALA A 35 35.43 -16.93 21.54
CA ALA A 35 35.27 -17.60 22.83
C ALA A 35 36.35 -18.65 23.10
N ALA A 36 36.74 -19.44 22.08
CA ALA A 36 37.82 -20.42 22.20
C ALA A 36 39.21 -19.77 22.39
N ASN A 37 39.46 -18.61 21.74
CA ASN A 37 40.73 -17.89 21.84
C ASN A 37 40.90 -17.13 23.18
N ASN A 38 39.80 -16.81 23.88
CA ASN A 38 39.83 -16.18 25.21
C ASN A 38 40.25 -17.12 26.36
N ALA A 39 40.45 -18.42 26.09
CA ALA A 39 41.01 -19.38 27.06
C ALA A 39 42.54 -19.22 27.25
N LYS A 40 43.20 -18.33 26.49
CA LYS A 40 44.62 -18.00 26.65
C LYS A 40 44.76 -16.56 27.15
N PRO A 41 45.47 -16.30 28.26
CA PRO A 41 45.61 -14.96 28.80
C PRO A 41 46.49 -14.15 27.85
N SER A 42 45.89 -13.29 27.03
CA SER A 42 46.63 -12.34 26.21
C SER A 42 46.36 -10.92 26.70
N THR A 43 47.42 -10.34 27.26
CA THR A 43 47.49 -8.95 27.69
C THR A 43 47.48 -8.04 26.46
N LYS A 44 46.30 -7.70 25.95
CA LYS A 44 45.99 -6.46 25.18
C LYS A 44 44.55 -6.57 24.66
N ALA A 45 43.65 -5.83 25.29
CA ALA A 45 42.30 -5.58 24.80
C ALA A 45 42.38 -4.75 23.50
N SER A 46 42.50 -5.42 22.36
CA SER A 46 42.17 -4.83 21.07
C SER A 46 40.72 -5.19 20.78
N PRO A 47 39.84 -4.24 20.41
CA PRO A 47 38.49 -4.58 20.01
C PRO A 47 38.61 -5.45 18.75
N SER A 48 38.28 -6.73 18.87
CA SER A 48 38.14 -7.62 17.72
C SER A 48 36.96 -7.11 16.90
N SER A 49 37.21 -6.16 16.00
CA SER A 49 36.26 -5.75 15.00
C SER A 49 36.05 -6.94 14.07
N THR A 50 35.06 -7.76 14.39
CA THR A 50 34.55 -8.79 13.47
C THR A 50 33.86 -8.07 12.32
N SER A 51 34.67 -7.48 11.43
CA SER A 51 34.19 -6.82 10.22
C SER A 51 33.53 -7.88 9.35
N LEU A 52 32.34 -7.58 8.85
CA LEU A 52 31.66 -8.48 7.92
C LEU A 52 32.48 -8.58 6.62
N PRO A 53 32.63 -9.79 6.05
CA PRO A 53 33.25 -9.97 4.76
C PRO A 53 32.61 -9.08 3.68
N PRO A 54 33.42 -8.48 2.78
CA PRO A 54 32.94 -7.51 1.81
C PRO A 54 32.01 -8.11 0.75
N ASP A 55 32.13 -9.40 0.46
CA ASP A 55 31.21 -10.16 -0.40
C ASP A 55 29.78 -10.14 0.15
N ILE A 56 29.59 -10.45 1.44
CA ILE A 56 28.28 -10.43 2.11
C ILE A 56 27.69 -9.00 2.09
N VAL A 57 28.53 -7.99 2.27
CA VAL A 57 28.11 -6.58 2.22
C VAL A 57 27.64 -6.21 0.81
N VAL A 58 28.39 -6.57 -0.22
CA VAL A 58 28.03 -6.29 -1.63
C VAL A 58 26.75 -7.02 -2.02
N GLU A 59 26.60 -8.29 -1.62
CA GLU A 59 25.38 -9.07 -1.85
C GLU A 59 24.15 -8.41 -1.20
N ALA A 60 24.26 -7.98 0.06
CA ALA A 60 23.18 -7.31 0.77
C ALA A 60 22.79 -5.96 0.12
N LEU A 61 23.77 -5.17 -0.29
CA LEU A 61 23.54 -3.89 -0.99
C LEU A 61 22.87 -4.11 -2.35
N LEU A 62 23.36 -5.07 -3.13
CA LEU A 62 22.79 -5.40 -4.43
C LEU A 62 21.36 -5.92 -4.30
N SER A 63 21.12 -6.83 -3.36
CA SER A 63 19.79 -7.38 -3.07
C SER A 63 18.80 -6.29 -2.67
N THR A 64 19.24 -5.36 -1.82
CA THR A 64 18.44 -4.21 -1.40
C THR A 64 18.13 -3.30 -2.58
N ALA A 65 19.11 -3.01 -3.44
CA ALA A 65 18.90 -2.20 -4.63
C ALA A 65 17.87 -2.83 -5.59
N ILE A 66 17.99 -4.14 -5.84
CA ILE A 66 17.04 -4.89 -6.67
C ILE A 66 15.62 -4.84 -6.08
N LEU A 67 15.49 -5.02 -4.78
CA LEU A 67 14.20 -4.95 -4.08
C LEU A 67 13.57 -3.57 -4.20
N LEU A 68 14.36 -2.51 -3.98
CA LEU A 68 13.87 -1.13 -4.12
C LEU A 68 13.43 -0.83 -5.56
N ILE A 69 14.17 -1.29 -6.56
CA ILE A 69 13.79 -1.16 -7.98
C ILE A 69 12.45 -1.86 -8.24
N GLY A 70 12.27 -3.08 -7.73
CA GLY A 70 11.02 -3.82 -7.85
C GLY A 70 9.82 -3.10 -7.22
N ILE A 71 10.00 -2.53 -6.03
CA ILE A 71 8.98 -1.73 -5.34
C ILE A 71 8.61 -0.47 -6.15
N VAL A 72 9.60 0.25 -6.65
CA VAL A 72 9.39 1.49 -7.42
C VAL A 72 8.66 1.22 -8.74
N ILE A 73 9.04 0.17 -9.46
CA ILE A 73 8.36 -0.23 -10.71
C ILE A 73 6.92 -0.69 -10.44
N GLY A 74 6.68 -1.31 -9.28
CA GLY A 74 5.35 -1.76 -8.85
C GLY A 74 4.44 -0.64 -8.35
N ALA A 75 4.98 0.57 -8.11
CA ALA A 75 4.21 1.66 -7.55
C ALA A 75 3.11 2.13 -8.54
N PRO A 76 1.89 2.41 -8.05
CA PRO A 76 0.85 2.98 -8.90
C PRO A 76 1.31 4.35 -9.42
N LYS A 77 0.95 4.66 -10.67
CA LYS A 77 1.24 5.98 -11.24
C LYS A 77 0.63 7.07 -10.36
N LEU A 78 1.37 8.16 -10.20
CA LEU A 78 0.87 9.37 -9.55
C LEU A 78 -0.46 9.74 -10.20
N ARG A 79 -1.54 9.78 -9.41
CA ARG A 79 -2.81 10.31 -9.88
C ARG A 79 -2.62 11.82 -10.09
N PRO A 80 -3.02 12.38 -11.24
CA PRO A 80 -2.93 13.81 -11.44
C PRO A 80 -3.75 14.52 -10.35
N ILE A 81 -3.22 15.62 -9.81
CA ILE A 81 -3.93 16.50 -8.86
C ILE A 81 -4.95 17.30 -9.68
N GLU A 82 -5.98 16.60 -10.13
CA GLU A 82 -7.04 17.10 -11.00
C GLU A 82 -8.28 17.44 -10.18
N TRP A 83 -8.13 18.03 -8.99
CA TRP A 83 -9.29 18.39 -8.17
C TRP A 83 -10.26 19.30 -8.94
N ALA A 84 -9.74 20.20 -9.78
CA ALA A 84 -10.56 21.06 -10.63
C ALA A 84 -11.19 20.31 -11.82
N ALA A 85 -10.46 19.39 -12.47
CA ALA A 85 -11.01 18.62 -13.59
C ALA A 85 -12.01 17.56 -13.11
N TRP A 86 -11.75 16.97 -11.95
CA TRP A 86 -12.64 16.03 -11.27
C TRP A 86 -13.87 16.73 -10.68
N ALA A 87 -13.72 17.91 -10.07
CA ALA A 87 -14.86 18.75 -9.67
C ALA A 87 -15.68 19.19 -10.90
N GLY A 88 -15.02 19.59 -11.99
CA GLY A 88 -15.68 19.94 -13.24
C GLY A 88 -16.44 18.76 -13.86
N GLU A 89 -15.85 17.56 -13.89
CA GLU A 89 -16.52 16.36 -14.38
C GLU A 89 -17.66 15.93 -13.45
N ALA A 90 -17.52 16.10 -12.13
CA ALA A 90 -18.59 15.84 -11.15
C ALA A 90 -19.78 16.81 -11.29
N GLU A 91 -19.52 18.10 -11.53
CA GLU A 91 -20.55 19.09 -11.85
C GLU A 91 -21.26 18.76 -13.17
N GLN A 92 -20.52 18.30 -14.17
CA GLN A 92 -21.09 17.89 -15.45
C GLN A 92 -21.89 16.60 -15.34
N ASP A 93 -21.46 15.61 -14.54
CA ASP A 93 -22.16 14.34 -14.35
C ASP A 93 -23.48 14.52 -13.58
N THR A 94 -23.56 15.52 -12.70
CA THR A 94 -24.83 15.96 -12.07
C THR A 94 -25.85 16.46 -13.09
N ARG A 95 -25.38 17.07 -14.18
CA ARG A 95 -26.22 17.60 -15.27
C ARG A 95 -26.59 16.54 -16.32
N ARG A 96 -26.04 15.32 -16.24
CA ARG A 96 -26.34 14.25 -17.21
C ARG A 96 -27.68 13.58 -16.87
N PRO A 97 -28.46 13.21 -17.90
CA PRO A 97 -29.71 12.49 -17.69
C PRO A 97 -29.46 11.12 -17.04
N ARG A 98 -30.41 10.67 -16.22
CA ARG A 98 -30.38 9.35 -15.55
C ARG A 98 -30.04 8.22 -16.54
N GLY A 99 -29.12 7.34 -16.15
CA GLY A 99 -28.65 6.20 -16.96
C GLY A 99 -27.50 6.51 -17.94
N LYS A 100 -27.01 7.76 -17.98
CA LYS A 100 -25.78 8.15 -18.71
C LYS A 100 -24.72 8.77 -17.80
N LYS A 101 -24.84 8.56 -16.49
CA LYS A 101 -23.85 9.05 -15.52
C LYS A 101 -22.60 8.19 -15.61
N ARG A 102 -21.44 8.84 -15.64
CA ARG A 102 -20.13 8.15 -15.73
C ARG A 102 -19.73 7.58 -14.37
N PHE A 103 -20.19 8.22 -13.29
CA PHE A 103 -20.08 7.75 -11.91
C PHE A 103 -21.43 7.20 -11.45
N GLU A 104 -21.99 6.23 -12.17
CA GLU A 104 -23.15 5.48 -11.71
C GLU A 104 -22.65 4.39 -10.75
N GLY A 105 -22.56 4.74 -9.47
CA GLY A 105 -22.22 3.78 -8.41
C GLY A 105 -23.34 2.75 -8.27
N ASP A 106 -22.96 1.47 -8.26
CA ASP A 106 -23.83 0.37 -7.85
C ASP A 106 -24.33 0.65 -6.43
N GLY A 107 -25.62 1.01 -6.31
CA GLY A 107 -26.25 1.34 -5.03
C GLY A 107 -26.31 2.84 -4.70
N GLY A 108 -27.09 3.61 -5.46
CA GLY A 108 -27.87 4.74 -4.96
C GLY A 108 -27.14 6.03 -4.58
N ALA A 109 -25.81 6.09 -4.71
CA ALA A 109 -25.02 7.27 -4.40
C ALA A 109 -24.73 8.05 -5.70
N GLU A 110 -25.68 8.91 -6.09
CA GLU A 110 -25.54 9.78 -7.26
C GLU A 110 -24.47 10.87 -6.98
N GLY A 111 -23.30 10.75 -7.61
CA GLY A 111 -22.31 11.84 -7.72
C GLY A 111 -21.19 11.81 -6.68
N THR A 112 -19.95 11.76 -7.18
CA THR A 112 -18.66 11.87 -6.47
C THR A 112 -18.10 10.62 -5.76
N SER A 113 -16.79 10.39 -5.83
CA SER A 113 -16.00 9.48 -4.99
C SER A 113 -16.00 9.86 -3.50
N MET A 114 -16.61 10.99 -3.15
CA MET A 114 -16.96 11.39 -1.79
C MET A 114 -18.48 11.31 -1.55
N ALA A 115 -19.21 10.52 -2.36
CA ALA A 115 -20.64 10.34 -2.16
C ALA A 115 -20.93 9.83 -0.74
N TRP A 116 -20.01 9.08 -0.12
CA TRP A 116 -20.13 8.70 1.30
C TRP A 116 -20.15 9.89 2.28
N LEU A 117 -19.55 11.02 1.93
CA LEU A 117 -19.58 12.29 2.68
C LEU A 117 -20.88 13.07 2.43
N GLU A 118 -21.37 13.05 1.19
CA GLU A 118 -22.58 13.77 0.77
C GLU A 118 -23.87 13.04 1.13
N ASP A 119 -23.85 11.70 1.07
CA ASP A 119 -25.00 10.82 1.31
C ASP A 119 -25.42 10.79 2.78
N ARG A 120 -24.74 11.54 3.67
CA ARG A 120 -25.06 11.84 5.08
C ARG A 120 -26.15 10.93 5.67
N LYS A 121 -25.93 9.62 5.66
CA LYS A 121 -27.02 8.63 5.87
C LYS A 121 -27.63 8.78 7.27
N GLY A 122 -26.85 9.30 8.23
CA GLY A 122 -27.29 9.62 9.59
C GLY A 122 -28.20 10.85 9.73
N PHE A 123 -28.28 11.72 8.71
CA PHE A 123 -29.12 12.93 8.69
C PHE A 123 -30.35 12.79 7.77
N TRP A 124 -30.65 11.58 7.31
CA TRP A 124 -31.82 11.34 6.46
C TRP A 124 -33.12 11.55 7.25
N ASP A 125 -34.00 12.44 6.78
CA ASP A 125 -35.33 12.64 7.38
C ASP A 125 -36.27 11.47 7.02
N VAL A 126 -36.25 10.46 7.88
CA VAL A 126 -37.10 9.26 7.78
C VAL A 126 -38.59 9.64 7.88
N ARG A 127 -38.95 10.65 8.69
CA ARG A 127 -40.36 10.98 8.95
C ARG A 127 -40.97 11.71 7.77
N GLY A 128 -40.26 12.67 7.19
CA GLY A 128 -40.69 13.38 5.98
C GLY A 128 -40.87 12.45 4.79
N LYS A 129 -39.93 11.52 4.58
CA LYS A 129 -40.01 10.54 3.47
C LYS A 129 -41.16 9.56 3.62
N LYS A 130 -41.45 9.10 4.84
CA LYS A 130 -42.63 8.26 5.13
C LYS A 130 -43.94 8.99 4.83
N LYS A 131 -44.03 10.27 5.21
CA LYS A 131 -45.22 11.09 4.92
C LYS A 131 -45.39 11.30 3.41
N ALA A 132 -44.33 11.67 2.70
CA ALA A 132 -44.37 11.86 1.25
C ALA A 132 -44.78 10.58 0.51
N PHE A 133 -44.30 9.40 0.95
CA PHE A 133 -44.73 8.12 0.40
C PHE A 133 -46.23 7.85 0.67
N ALA A 134 -46.69 8.09 1.91
CA ALA A 134 -48.10 7.90 2.26
C ALA A 134 -49.03 8.83 1.46
N ASP A 135 -48.62 10.08 1.26
CA ASP A 135 -49.36 11.05 0.45
C ASP A 135 -49.39 10.62 -1.02
N TRP A 136 -48.27 10.13 -1.57
CA TRP A 136 -48.20 9.57 -2.94
C TRP A 136 -49.09 8.34 -3.14
N VAL A 137 -49.10 7.39 -2.18
CA VAL A 137 -49.99 6.22 -2.24
C VAL A 137 -51.45 6.65 -2.23
N ARG A 138 -51.80 7.67 -1.44
CA ARG A 138 -53.17 8.19 -1.38
C ARG A 138 -53.60 8.87 -2.68
N GLU A 139 -52.69 9.61 -3.34
CA GLU A 139 -52.96 10.23 -4.63
C GLU A 139 -53.08 9.21 -5.78
N ASN A 140 -52.24 8.18 -5.80
CA ASN A 140 -52.29 7.14 -6.84
C ASN A 140 -53.34 6.05 -6.60
N GLY A 141 -53.78 5.85 -5.36
CA GLY A 141 -54.86 4.92 -5.00
C GLY A 141 -56.27 5.51 -5.13
N SER A 142 -56.38 6.80 -5.49
CA SER A 142 -57.66 7.52 -5.66
C SER A 142 -58.09 7.64 -7.13
N LYS A 143 -57.56 6.79 -8.02
CA LYS A 143 -58.04 6.62 -9.41
C LYS A 143 -58.78 5.31 -9.58
#